data_AF-A0A0M9ELI7-F1
#
_entry.id   AF-A0A0M9ELI7-F1
#
_cell.length_a   1.000
_cell.length_b   1.000
_cell.length_c   1.000
_cell.angle_alpha   90.00
_cell.angle_beta   90.00
_cell.angle_gamma   90.00
#
_symmetry.space_group_name_H-M   'P 1'
#
loop_
_entity.id
_entity.type
_entity.pdbx_description
1 polymer ?
#
loop_
_entity_poly.entity_id
_entity_poly.type
_entity_poly.pdbx_seq_one_letter_code
_entity_poly.pdbx_strand_id
1 'polypeptide(L)'
;MLAFYSSSFDTDHPKIFNDSVWRPSGPILEDTTITPANISSGDRKFVIVLPVDNSSPDLCKVVSSAVALGYPAPVIVNWKNDFHTDADGIGPSQLGKITGTLNYLQWATGDEVSEEERLGENDLVLMLDAHDIWLQLPPSVMLNRYYSSNERANKRIAQEYGFFDKYLMQQTIIAAAQKGCIAPRDKISNLYCHDLPDSTLPENVFGFFTDYNVGRYKYARPKYVNSGSFMGPAGDMRRYFQRVKDRMDKDLLEVRSNEDLAGDQGIFAEVFGEQELWRQHIHEDDFAHDNPGKEAALSVRDEFEYHVGLDYAQELFYPTCYSETGGYFVSLDDPSSIAKQSSKAGVSPPRIGGVPNDISVAEAPLAQLDDGSNQGSSWGDVSLYVDFWTTSVPVAIHHNAWRDGLKSRR
;
A
#
# COMPACT_ATOMS: atom_id res chain seq x y z
N MET A 1 -6.56 -67.59 14.90
CA MET A 1 -6.34 -67.00 13.56
C MET A 1 -6.73 -65.53 13.67
N LEU A 2 -5.75 -64.65 13.87
CA LEU A 2 -5.96 -63.20 14.03
C LEU A 2 -5.25 -62.51 12.86
N ALA A 3 -6.02 -61.80 12.04
CA ALA A 3 -5.50 -61.09 10.88
C ALA A 3 -4.97 -59.71 11.32
N PHE A 4 -3.69 -59.46 11.08
CA PHE A 4 -3.15 -58.11 11.15
C PHE A 4 -3.56 -57.35 9.88
N TYR A 5 -4.41 -56.34 10.02
CA TYR A 5 -4.60 -55.34 8.98
C TYR A 5 -3.45 -54.33 9.03
N SER A 6 -2.59 -54.38 8.02
CA SER A 6 -1.63 -53.31 7.73
C SER A 6 -2.39 -52.10 7.20
N SER A 7 -2.45 -51.02 7.99
CA SER A 7 -2.81 -49.70 7.44
C SER A 7 -1.60 -49.13 6.71
N SER A 8 -1.68 -49.06 5.39
CA SER A 8 -0.73 -48.29 4.58
C SER A 8 -0.70 -46.85 5.09
N PHE A 9 0.49 -46.33 5.40
CA PHE A 9 0.65 -44.88 5.54
C PHE A 9 0.48 -44.26 4.17
N ASP A 10 -0.66 -43.61 3.95
CA ASP A 10 -0.82 -42.71 2.82
C ASP A 10 0.13 -41.52 3.05
N THR A 11 0.89 -41.16 2.02
CA THR A 11 1.81 -40.02 2.11
C THR A 11 1.00 -38.75 1.97
N ASP A 12 0.47 -38.26 3.10
CA ASP A 12 -0.31 -37.01 3.20
C ASP A 12 0.47 -35.84 2.57
N HIS A 13 0.20 -35.56 1.30
CA HIS A 13 0.47 -34.25 0.73
C HIS A 13 -0.39 -33.24 1.52
N PRO A 14 0.21 -32.18 2.07
CA PRO A 14 -0.55 -31.23 2.89
C PRO A 14 -1.69 -30.63 2.07
N LYS A 15 -2.93 -30.81 2.53
CA LYS A 15 -4.14 -30.29 1.85
C LYS A 15 -4.11 -28.77 1.84
N ILE A 16 -3.63 -28.18 0.75
CA ILE A 16 -3.62 -26.73 0.54
C ILE A 16 -5.08 -26.26 0.44
N PHE A 17 -5.44 -25.22 1.19
CA PHE A 17 -6.74 -24.55 1.01
C PHE A 17 -6.67 -23.55 -0.14
N ASN A 18 -7.78 -23.41 -0.87
CA ASN A 18 -7.93 -22.42 -1.94
C ASN A 18 -7.64 -21.00 -1.43
N ASP A 19 -6.70 -20.31 -2.07
CA ASP A 19 -6.23 -18.97 -1.67
C ASP A 19 -7.27 -17.88 -1.95
N SER A 20 -8.19 -18.11 -2.89
CA SER A 20 -9.27 -17.19 -3.26
C SER A 20 -10.28 -16.90 -2.13
N VAL A 21 -10.24 -17.67 -1.04
CA VAL A 21 -11.05 -17.42 0.19
C VAL A 21 -10.42 -16.33 1.06
N TRP A 22 -9.10 -16.13 0.94
CA TRP A 22 -8.31 -15.23 1.79
C TRP A 22 -7.92 -13.93 1.06
N ARG A 23 -7.88 -13.96 -0.27
CA ARG A 23 -7.83 -12.74 -1.09
C ARG A 23 -9.20 -12.07 -1.17
N PRO A 24 -9.28 -10.73 -1.33
CA PRO A 24 -10.55 -10.06 -1.57
C PRO A 24 -11.17 -10.53 -2.89
N SER A 25 -12.34 -11.15 -2.82
CA SER A 25 -13.09 -11.65 -3.97
C SER A 25 -13.76 -10.52 -4.76
N GLY A 26 -12.96 -9.71 -5.43
CA GLY A 26 -13.41 -8.94 -6.59
C GLY A 26 -13.20 -9.74 -7.87
N PRO A 27 -13.79 -9.31 -9.01
CA PRO A 27 -13.26 -9.73 -10.29
C PRO A 27 -11.81 -9.23 -10.37
N ILE A 28 -10.87 -10.19 -10.35
CA ILE A 28 -9.65 -10.00 -11.13
C ILE A 28 -10.14 -9.67 -12.55
N LEU A 29 -9.56 -8.65 -13.17
CA LEU A 29 -9.85 -8.33 -14.56
C LEU A 29 -9.23 -9.40 -15.47
N GLU A 30 -9.82 -10.60 -15.47
CA GLU A 30 -9.53 -11.67 -16.44
C GLU A 30 -9.73 -11.16 -17.88
N ASP A 31 -10.62 -10.18 -18.06
CA ASP A 31 -10.99 -9.58 -19.36
C ASP A 31 -10.40 -8.16 -19.58
N THR A 32 -9.68 -7.60 -18.61
CA THR A 32 -8.79 -6.44 -18.82
C THR A 32 -7.44 -6.71 -18.21
N THR A 33 -6.76 -7.71 -18.79
CA THR A 33 -5.31 -7.71 -18.82
C THR A 33 -4.86 -6.37 -19.42
N ILE A 34 -4.36 -5.47 -18.57
CA ILE A 34 -3.51 -4.38 -19.05
C ILE A 34 -2.22 -5.05 -19.48
N THR A 35 -2.21 -5.52 -20.73
CA THR A 35 -1.02 -6.10 -21.34
C THR A 35 0.08 -5.04 -21.25
N PRO A 36 1.24 -5.31 -20.63
CA PRO A 36 2.31 -4.32 -20.54
C PRO A 36 2.76 -3.86 -21.94
N ALA A 37 2.69 -4.77 -22.92
CA ALA A 37 2.92 -4.49 -24.34
C ALA A 37 1.87 -3.57 -25.02
N ASN A 38 0.71 -3.35 -24.40
CA ASN A 38 -0.33 -2.42 -24.87
C ASN A 38 -0.22 -1.02 -24.21
N ILE A 39 0.72 -0.83 -23.27
CA ILE A 39 1.08 0.49 -22.76
C ILE A 39 2.15 1.05 -23.71
N SER A 40 1.79 2.04 -24.54
CA SER A 40 2.81 2.77 -25.32
C SER A 40 3.77 3.47 -24.35
N SER A 41 5.07 3.41 -24.64
CA SER A 41 6.11 4.02 -23.79
C SER A 41 6.19 5.55 -23.94
N GLY A 42 5.04 6.23 -24.01
CA GLY A 42 4.96 7.67 -24.28
C GLY A 42 3.67 8.37 -23.84
N ASP A 43 2.52 7.69 -23.75
CA ASP A 43 1.21 8.36 -23.58
C ASP A 43 0.64 8.36 -22.15
N ARG A 44 1.33 7.72 -21.19
CA ARG A 44 1.07 7.85 -19.74
C ARG A 44 2.38 7.79 -18.97
N LYS A 45 2.68 8.83 -18.20
CA LYS A 45 3.87 8.88 -17.36
C LYS A 45 3.59 8.14 -16.05
N PHE A 46 4.54 7.31 -15.64
CA PHE A 46 4.59 6.70 -14.31
C PHE A 46 5.89 7.15 -13.65
N VAL A 47 5.80 7.74 -12.47
CA VAL A 47 6.97 8.26 -11.75
C VAL A 47 7.01 7.72 -10.32
N ILE A 48 8.21 7.34 -9.88
CA ILE A 48 8.51 7.08 -8.48
C ILE A 48 9.10 8.35 -7.86
N VAL A 49 8.58 8.79 -6.72
CA VAL A 49 9.12 9.88 -5.91
C VAL A 49 9.70 9.30 -4.63
N LEU A 50 10.97 9.59 -4.36
CA LEU A 50 11.71 9.17 -3.16
C LEU A 50 12.16 10.40 -2.36
N PRO A 51 11.47 10.76 -1.27
CA PRO A 51 11.86 11.88 -0.43
C PRO A 51 13.02 11.52 0.50
N VAL A 52 14.20 12.11 0.27
CA VAL A 52 15.43 11.85 1.03
C VAL A 52 16.44 12.99 0.91
N ASP A 53 17.12 13.31 2.01
CA ASP A 53 18.12 14.37 2.09
C ASP A 53 19.57 13.92 1.76
N ASN A 54 19.91 12.65 1.98
CA ASN A 54 21.27 12.14 1.93
C ASN A 54 21.44 10.77 1.22
N SER A 55 22.69 10.44 0.85
CA SER A 55 23.01 9.08 0.39
C SER A 55 23.08 8.11 1.56
N SER A 56 22.41 6.97 1.43
CA SER A 56 22.49 5.85 2.37
C SER A 56 22.54 4.50 1.62
N PRO A 57 23.10 3.43 2.23
CA PRO A 57 22.99 2.09 1.68
C PRO A 57 21.54 1.62 1.48
N ASP A 58 20.62 2.16 2.28
CA ASP A 58 19.21 1.81 2.22
C ASP A 58 18.52 2.47 1.01
N LEU A 59 18.82 3.74 0.72
CA LEU A 59 18.43 4.40 -0.54
C LEU A 59 18.94 3.61 -1.75
N CYS A 60 20.18 3.12 -1.71
CA CYS A 60 20.71 2.26 -2.77
C CYS A 60 19.88 0.98 -2.95
N LYS A 61 19.37 0.35 -1.89
CA LYS A 61 18.50 -0.84 -2.02
C LYS A 61 17.17 -0.51 -2.68
N VAL A 62 16.52 0.60 -2.28
CA VAL A 62 15.26 1.03 -2.91
C VAL A 62 15.46 1.24 -4.41
N VAL A 63 16.46 2.05 -4.78
CA VAL A 63 16.79 2.38 -6.18
C VAL A 63 17.23 1.14 -6.97
N SER A 64 18.10 0.29 -6.42
CA SER A 64 18.53 -0.94 -7.09
C SER A 64 17.38 -1.94 -7.26
N SER A 65 16.44 -2.05 -6.31
CA SER A 65 15.25 -2.90 -6.46
C SER A 65 14.33 -2.39 -7.57
N ALA A 66 14.11 -1.07 -7.65
CA ALA A 66 13.34 -0.43 -8.72
C ALA A 66 13.97 -0.72 -10.10
N VAL A 67 15.27 -0.45 -10.25
CA VAL A 67 16.01 -0.65 -11.51
C VAL A 67 16.03 -2.12 -11.92
N ALA A 68 16.28 -3.05 -10.99
CA ALA A 68 16.33 -4.49 -11.28
C ALA A 68 14.97 -5.08 -11.73
N LEU A 69 13.86 -4.43 -11.35
CA LEU A 69 12.49 -4.81 -11.71
C LEU A 69 11.93 -4.03 -12.91
N GLY A 70 12.72 -3.17 -13.55
CA GLY A 70 12.32 -2.40 -14.73
C GLY A 70 11.41 -1.20 -14.44
N TYR A 71 11.41 -0.66 -13.21
CA TYR A 71 10.71 0.58 -12.90
C TYR A 71 11.39 1.80 -13.54
N PRO A 72 10.63 2.89 -13.81
CA PRO A 72 11.21 4.17 -14.21
C PRO A 72 12.20 4.68 -13.15
N ALA A 73 13.19 5.45 -13.60
CA ALA A 73 14.21 6.03 -12.72
C ALA A 73 13.53 6.91 -11.63
N PRO A 74 13.77 6.64 -10.33
CA PRO A 74 13.11 7.41 -9.28
C PRO A 74 13.58 8.86 -9.22
N VAL A 75 12.63 9.78 -9.05
CA VAL A 75 12.88 11.19 -8.75
C VAL A 75 13.18 11.31 -7.26
N ILE A 76 14.40 11.73 -6.93
CA ILE A 76 14.78 12.07 -5.54
C ILE A 76 14.36 13.51 -5.26
N VAL A 77 13.55 13.71 -4.21
CA VAL A 77 13.17 15.03 -3.71
C VAL A 77 13.83 15.28 -2.35
N ASN A 78 14.04 16.55 -2.00
CA ASN A 78 14.77 17.01 -0.80
C ASN A 78 16.29 16.81 -0.76
N TRP A 79 16.93 16.40 -1.86
CA TRP A 79 18.36 16.13 -1.87
C TRP A 79 19.22 17.31 -1.38
N LYS A 80 20.04 17.09 -0.34
CA LYS A 80 20.87 18.10 0.35
C LYS A 80 20.11 19.25 1.00
N ASN A 81 18.77 19.17 1.15
CA ASN A 81 18.06 20.10 2.02
C ASN A 81 18.45 19.81 3.47
N ASP A 82 18.77 20.86 4.22
CA ASP A 82 19.05 20.73 5.65
C ASP A 82 17.74 20.82 6.44
N PHE A 83 17.35 19.72 7.08
CA PHE A 83 16.19 19.65 7.98
C PHE A 83 16.58 19.91 9.44
N HIS A 84 17.80 20.36 9.72
CA HIS A 84 18.23 20.85 11.02
C HIS A 84 17.95 22.35 11.18
N THR A 85 16.74 22.67 11.66
CA THR A 85 16.32 23.87 12.42
C THR A 85 17.46 24.84 12.80
N ASP A 86 17.47 26.12 12.43
CA ASP A 86 16.52 27.18 12.83
C ASP A 86 16.33 28.22 11.68
N ALA A 87 15.36 29.15 11.69
CA ALA A 87 14.42 29.52 12.76
C ALA A 87 12.95 29.57 12.27
N ASP A 88 12.67 30.24 11.15
CA ASP A 88 11.33 30.21 10.51
C ASP A 88 11.05 28.86 9.79
N GLY A 89 11.99 27.90 9.87
CA GLY A 89 11.95 26.62 9.17
C GLY A 89 11.48 25.48 10.08
N ILE A 90 10.45 24.75 9.64
CA ILE A 90 9.73 23.83 10.50
C ILE A 90 9.92 22.35 10.10
N GLY A 91 10.27 21.53 11.08
CA GLY A 91 10.00 20.09 11.10
C GLY A 91 11.21 19.18 10.93
N PRO A 92 11.27 18.03 11.64
CA PRO A 92 12.26 16.99 11.37
C PRO A 92 12.03 16.37 9.98
N SER A 93 13.03 15.67 9.44
CA SER A 93 13.05 15.15 8.04
C SER A 93 11.81 14.38 7.59
N GLN A 94 11.06 13.78 8.52
CA GLN A 94 9.76 13.13 8.26
C GLN A 94 8.71 14.11 7.71
N LEU A 95 8.62 15.33 8.25
CA LEU A 95 7.71 16.37 7.75
C LEU A 95 8.20 16.95 6.40
N GLY A 96 9.52 16.91 6.16
CA GLY A 96 10.12 17.17 4.86
C GLY A 96 9.54 16.29 3.73
N LYS A 97 9.01 15.10 4.05
CA LYS A 97 8.35 14.21 3.09
C LYS A 97 7.10 14.83 2.45
N ILE A 98 6.27 15.49 3.27
CA ILE A 98 5.03 16.15 2.83
C ILE A 98 5.41 17.29 1.87
N THR A 99 6.23 18.23 2.34
CA THR A 99 6.65 19.41 1.57
C THR A 99 7.41 19.04 0.30
N GLY A 100 8.38 18.12 0.36
CA GLY A 100 9.18 17.72 -0.80
C GLY A 100 8.37 17.05 -1.90
N THR A 101 7.44 16.16 -1.51
CA THR A 101 6.54 15.49 -2.46
C THR A 101 5.55 16.49 -3.07
N LEU A 102 4.96 17.37 -2.25
CA LEU A 102 4.04 18.41 -2.72
C LEU A 102 4.70 19.39 -3.70
N ASN A 103 5.89 19.88 -3.38
CA ASN A 103 6.66 20.78 -4.25
C ASN A 103 6.95 20.14 -5.61
N TYR A 104 7.33 18.86 -5.63
CA TYR A 104 7.51 18.11 -6.88
C TYR A 104 6.20 17.99 -7.65
N LEU A 105 5.09 17.63 -7.00
CA LEU A 105 3.79 17.50 -7.65
C LEU A 105 3.32 18.83 -8.24
N GLN A 106 3.46 19.94 -7.50
CA GLN A 106 3.12 21.30 -7.96
C GLN A 106 3.97 21.71 -9.17
N TRP A 107 5.29 21.50 -9.13
CA TRP A 107 6.18 21.78 -10.26
C TRP A 107 5.85 20.91 -11.48
N ALA A 108 5.78 19.58 -11.30
CA ALA A 108 5.61 18.62 -12.38
C ALA A 108 4.23 18.72 -13.06
N THR A 109 3.21 19.27 -12.39
CA THR A 109 1.87 19.49 -12.99
C THR A 109 1.61 20.94 -13.36
N GLY A 110 2.58 21.84 -13.18
CA GLY A 110 2.44 23.27 -13.44
C GLY A 110 2.76 23.70 -14.87
N ASP A 111 2.60 24.99 -15.14
CA ASP A 111 2.89 25.60 -16.44
C ASP A 111 4.40 25.84 -16.68
N GLU A 112 5.22 25.85 -15.62
CA GLU A 112 6.66 26.19 -15.69
C GLU A 112 7.58 25.02 -16.09
N VAL A 113 7.10 23.79 -16.01
CA VAL A 113 7.87 22.58 -16.35
C VAL A 113 7.87 22.29 -17.86
N SER A 114 8.95 21.67 -18.34
CA SER A 114 9.10 21.22 -19.74
C SER A 114 8.01 20.20 -20.13
N GLU A 115 7.64 20.12 -21.42
CA GLU A 115 6.66 19.13 -21.91
C GLU A 115 7.13 17.69 -21.63
N GLU A 116 8.43 17.47 -21.71
CA GLU A 116 9.11 16.20 -21.48
C GLU A 116 8.97 15.74 -20.01
N GLU A 117 9.00 16.67 -19.05
CA GLU A 117 8.89 16.38 -17.62
C GLU A 117 7.47 16.54 -17.05
N ARG A 118 6.59 17.29 -17.72
CA ARG A 118 5.23 17.58 -17.20
C ARG A 118 4.39 16.31 -17.02
N LEU A 119 3.83 16.12 -15.84
CA LEU A 119 2.80 15.14 -15.55
C LEU A 119 1.43 15.74 -15.86
N GLY A 120 0.61 15.00 -16.62
CA GLY A 120 -0.82 15.26 -16.69
C GLY A 120 -1.50 14.89 -15.37
N GLU A 121 -2.66 15.48 -15.08
CA GLU A 121 -3.43 15.23 -13.86
C GLU A 121 -3.73 13.73 -13.60
N ASN A 122 -3.80 12.93 -14.67
CA ASN A 122 -4.08 11.49 -14.64
C ASN A 122 -2.81 10.59 -14.74
N ASP A 123 -1.61 11.15 -14.86
CA ASP A 123 -0.37 10.39 -14.81
C ASP A 123 -0.15 9.84 -13.40
N LEU A 124 0.49 8.67 -13.29
CA LEU A 124 0.59 7.96 -12.01
C LEU A 124 1.86 8.32 -11.26
N VAL A 125 1.69 8.65 -9.98
CA VAL A 125 2.78 8.89 -9.03
C VAL A 125 2.75 7.82 -7.96
N LEU A 126 3.89 7.18 -7.75
CA LEU A 126 4.19 6.32 -6.60
C LEU A 126 5.15 7.07 -5.68
N MET A 127 4.74 7.39 -4.46
CA MET A 127 5.65 7.89 -3.42
C MET A 127 5.98 6.76 -2.44
N LEU A 128 7.27 6.58 -2.14
CA LEU A 128 7.79 5.59 -1.19
C LEU A 128 8.76 6.24 -0.19
N ASP A 129 8.76 5.75 1.05
CA ASP A 129 9.86 5.98 1.99
C ASP A 129 11.18 5.41 1.46
N ALA A 130 12.24 6.23 1.49
CA ALA A 130 13.50 5.98 0.80
C ALA A 130 14.55 5.19 1.60
N HIS A 131 14.22 4.70 2.80
CA HIS A 131 15.19 4.10 3.75
C HIS A 131 14.82 2.71 4.28
N ASP A 132 13.62 2.22 3.97
CA ASP A 132 13.12 0.96 4.51
C ASP A 132 12.06 0.30 3.61
N ILE A 133 12.02 0.63 2.33
CA ILE A 133 11.14 -0.01 1.35
C ILE A 133 11.95 -0.70 0.26
N TRP A 134 11.65 -1.96 -0.01
CA TRP A 134 12.18 -2.70 -1.16
C TRP A 134 11.04 -3.14 -2.08
N LEU A 135 11.24 -3.04 -3.38
CA LEU A 135 10.35 -3.60 -4.39
C LEU A 135 10.75 -5.06 -4.68
N GLN A 136 9.76 -5.95 -4.85
CA GLN A 136 10.01 -7.35 -5.23
C GLN A 136 9.22 -7.81 -6.48
N LEU A 137 8.22 -7.05 -6.94
CA LEU A 137 7.41 -7.36 -8.14
C LEU A 137 7.46 -6.22 -9.17
N PRO A 138 7.36 -6.51 -10.48
CA PRO A 138 7.58 -5.55 -11.55
C PRO A 138 6.41 -4.54 -11.71
N PRO A 139 6.61 -3.42 -12.46
CA PRO A 139 5.60 -2.38 -12.65
C PRO A 139 4.27 -2.90 -13.20
N SER A 140 4.29 -3.93 -14.06
CA SER A 140 3.10 -4.56 -14.62
C SER A 140 2.16 -5.12 -13.54
N VAL A 141 2.73 -5.77 -12.51
CA VAL A 141 1.98 -6.30 -11.36
C VAL A 141 1.48 -5.15 -10.49
N MET A 142 2.30 -4.11 -10.26
CA MET A 142 1.88 -2.92 -9.52
C MET A 142 0.68 -2.23 -10.16
N LEU A 143 0.74 -1.97 -11.46
CA LEU A 143 -0.33 -1.30 -12.20
C LEU A 143 -1.62 -2.13 -12.19
N ASN A 144 -1.54 -3.44 -12.45
CA ASN A 144 -2.70 -4.34 -12.39
C ASN A 144 -3.39 -4.29 -11.01
N ARG A 145 -2.60 -4.38 -9.92
CA ARG A 145 -3.12 -4.33 -8.55
C ARG A 145 -3.69 -2.97 -8.17
N TYR A 146 -3.05 -1.88 -8.60
CA TYR A 146 -3.56 -0.53 -8.39
C TYR A 146 -4.94 -0.34 -9.03
N TYR A 147 -5.10 -0.67 -10.32
CA TYR A 147 -6.38 -0.51 -10.99
C TYR A 147 -7.47 -1.44 -10.44
N SER A 148 -7.15 -2.72 -10.20
CA SER A 148 -8.11 -3.69 -9.65
C SER A 148 -8.47 -3.44 -8.18
N SER A 149 -7.58 -2.84 -7.37
CA SER A 149 -7.88 -2.40 -6.00
C SER A 149 -8.82 -1.19 -6.00
N ASN A 150 -8.54 -0.18 -6.82
CA ASN A 150 -9.45 0.96 -7.00
C ASN A 150 -10.81 0.53 -7.57
N GLU A 151 -10.87 -0.43 -8.49
CA GLU A 151 -12.16 -0.97 -8.98
C GLU A 151 -12.96 -1.66 -7.87
N ARG A 152 -12.31 -2.52 -7.06
CA ARG A 152 -12.93 -3.16 -5.89
C ARG A 152 -13.42 -2.14 -4.86
N ALA A 153 -12.64 -1.10 -4.59
CA ALA A 153 -13.02 -0.02 -3.67
C ALA A 153 -14.21 0.78 -4.18
N ASN A 154 -14.22 1.19 -5.45
CA ASN A 154 -15.34 1.92 -6.05
C ASN A 154 -16.62 1.08 -6.13
N LYS A 155 -16.50 -0.23 -6.38
CA LYS A 155 -17.64 -1.17 -6.26
C LYS A 155 -18.16 -1.29 -4.83
N ARG A 156 -17.28 -1.25 -3.82
CA ARG A 156 -17.69 -1.27 -2.41
C ARG A 156 -18.37 0.03 -2.00
N ILE A 157 -17.83 1.20 -2.37
CA ILE A 157 -18.48 2.51 -2.20
C ILE A 157 -19.90 2.48 -2.80
N ALA A 158 -20.04 1.99 -4.04
CA ALA A 158 -21.35 1.85 -4.69
C ALA A 158 -22.36 0.96 -3.92
N GLN A 159 -21.87 -0.02 -3.16
CA GLN A 159 -22.68 -0.94 -2.36
C GLN A 159 -23.00 -0.39 -0.96
N GLU A 160 -22.05 0.30 -0.33
CA GLU A 160 -22.20 0.88 1.01
C GLU A 160 -23.14 2.09 1.02
N TYR A 161 -23.07 2.93 -0.02
CA TYR A 161 -23.86 4.17 -0.12
C TYR A 161 -25.14 4.05 -0.99
N GLY A 162 -25.38 2.88 -1.60
CA GLY A 162 -26.53 2.65 -2.51
C GLY A 162 -26.39 3.26 -3.92
N PHE A 163 -25.47 4.22 -4.10
CA PHE A 163 -25.19 4.86 -5.39
C PHE A 163 -23.68 5.07 -5.60
N PHE A 164 -23.30 5.40 -6.84
CA PHE A 164 -21.93 5.78 -7.18
C PHE A 164 -21.92 7.03 -8.08
N ASP A 165 -21.32 8.11 -7.59
CA ASP A 165 -21.02 9.30 -8.38
C ASP A 165 -19.53 9.63 -8.23
N LYS A 166 -18.75 9.37 -9.28
CA LYS A 166 -17.31 9.66 -9.35
C LYS A 166 -16.95 11.14 -9.19
N TYR A 167 -17.92 12.06 -9.31
CA TYR A 167 -17.72 13.49 -9.05
C TYR A 167 -18.02 13.88 -7.59
N LEU A 168 -18.62 12.96 -6.81
CA LEU A 168 -18.84 13.11 -5.38
C LEU A 168 -17.80 12.34 -4.57
N MET A 169 -17.62 11.04 -4.85
CA MET A 169 -16.86 10.12 -4.01
C MET A 169 -16.33 8.95 -4.85
N GLN A 170 -15.03 8.64 -4.74
CA GLN A 170 -14.38 7.49 -5.36
C GLN A 170 -13.03 7.22 -4.68
N GLN A 171 -12.43 6.06 -4.90
CA GLN A 171 -11.02 5.79 -4.58
C GLN A 171 -10.17 5.87 -5.85
N THR A 172 -9.12 6.70 -5.82
CA THR A 172 -8.06 6.76 -6.83
C THR A 172 -6.68 6.67 -6.19
N ILE A 173 -6.48 7.27 -5.01
CA ILE A 173 -5.26 7.16 -4.22
C ILE A 173 -5.34 5.93 -3.31
N ILE A 174 -4.31 5.09 -3.37
CA ILE A 174 -4.12 3.96 -2.46
C ILE A 174 -2.95 4.29 -1.52
N ALA A 175 -3.24 4.41 -0.23
CA ALA A 175 -2.25 4.51 0.84
C ALA A 175 -1.94 3.12 1.41
N ALA A 176 -0.71 2.92 1.93
CA ALA A 176 -0.37 1.72 2.67
C ALA A 176 -1.22 1.59 3.95
N ALA A 177 -1.63 0.35 4.28
CA ALA A 177 -2.40 0.06 5.50
C ALA A 177 -1.52 -0.57 6.60
N GLN A 178 -1.73 -0.16 7.85
CA GLN A 178 -1.17 -0.78 9.05
C GLN A 178 -2.25 -1.25 10.04
N LYS A 179 -1.85 -2.14 10.95
CA LYS A 179 -2.73 -2.84 11.90
C LYS A 179 -3.03 -2.08 13.20
N GLY A 180 -2.18 -1.14 13.59
CA GLY A 180 -2.35 -0.37 14.83
C GLY A 180 -2.75 1.08 14.55
N CYS A 181 -3.69 1.62 15.30
CA CYS A 181 -3.96 3.06 15.29
C CYS A 181 -2.90 3.77 16.13
N ILE A 182 -1.80 4.17 15.49
CA ILE A 182 -0.63 4.76 16.15
C ILE A 182 0.00 5.78 15.20
N ALA A 183 0.24 6.99 15.69
CA ALA A 183 1.12 7.97 15.08
C ALA A 183 2.35 8.16 15.98
N PRO A 184 3.51 7.55 15.66
CA PRO A 184 4.69 7.64 16.52
C PRO A 184 5.23 9.08 16.55
N ARG A 185 5.36 9.65 17.77
CA ARG A 185 5.86 11.01 18.01
C ARG A 185 4.97 12.14 17.46
N ASP A 186 3.69 11.84 17.31
CA ASP A 186 2.64 12.80 17.03
C ASP A 186 1.60 12.64 18.14
N LYS A 187 1.34 13.74 18.86
CA LYS A 187 0.38 13.78 19.98
C LYS A 187 -0.78 14.74 19.72
N ILE A 188 -0.74 15.48 18.62
CA ILE A 188 -1.70 16.54 18.29
C ILE A 188 -2.77 15.95 17.38
N SER A 189 -2.39 15.16 16.38
CA SER A 189 -3.33 14.72 15.37
C SER A 189 -4.37 13.73 15.90
N ASN A 190 -5.63 13.93 15.48
CA ASN A 190 -6.72 13.01 15.79
C ASN A 190 -6.77 11.89 14.74
N LEU A 191 -6.47 10.66 15.15
CA LEU A 191 -6.37 9.51 14.24
C LEU A 191 -7.72 8.84 13.92
N TYR A 192 -8.83 9.32 14.50
CA TYR A 192 -10.19 8.80 14.29
C TYR A 192 -10.30 7.26 14.43
N CYS A 193 -9.57 6.69 15.39
CA CYS A 193 -9.31 5.24 15.48
C CYS A 193 -10.55 4.32 15.51
N HIS A 194 -11.69 4.89 15.90
CA HIS A 194 -12.97 4.20 16.08
C HIS A 194 -13.96 4.48 14.94
N ASP A 195 -13.69 5.49 14.12
CA ASP A 195 -14.60 6.01 13.10
C ASP A 195 -14.20 5.53 11.69
N LEU A 196 -12.98 5.02 11.50
CA LEU A 196 -12.52 4.47 10.21
C LEU A 196 -13.25 3.15 9.82
N PRO A 197 -13.58 2.96 8.53
CA PRO A 197 -14.17 1.73 8.01
C PRO A 197 -13.40 0.46 8.38
N ASP A 198 -14.10 -0.65 8.52
CA ASP A 198 -13.47 -1.93 8.80
C ASP A 198 -12.69 -2.50 7.61
N SER A 199 -11.70 -3.34 7.92
CA SER A 199 -10.83 -3.93 6.92
C SER A 199 -11.57 -4.87 5.98
N THR A 200 -11.27 -4.79 4.69
CA THR A 200 -11.86 -5.66 3.65
C THR A 200 -11.33 -7.09 3.68
N LEU A 201 -10.38 -7.41 4.56
CA LEU A 201 -9.94 -8.78 4.79
C LEU A 201 -11.03 -9.59 5.51
N PRO A 202 -11.14 -10.92 5.28
CA PRO A 202 -12.11 -11.77 5.95
C PRO A 202 -12.08 -11.64 7.47
N GLU A 203 -13.25 -11.56 8.11
CA GLU A 203 -13.43 -11.42 9.58
C GLU A 203 -12.80 -12.56 10.40
N ASN A 204 -12.44 -13.66 9.74
CA ASN A 204 -11.77 -14.82 10.32
C ASN A 204 -10.36 -15.04 9.78
N VAL A 205 -9.73 -14.04 9.14
CA VAL A 205 -8.43 -14.21 8.48
C VAL A 205 -7.36 -14.72 9.44
N PHE A 206 -7.31 -14.22 10.69
CA PHE A 206 -6.42 -14.72 11.76
C PHE A 206 -7.06 -15.79 12.66
N GLY A 207 -8.12 -16.45 12.18
CA GLY A 207 -8.91 -17.41 12.94
C GLY A 207 -9.62 -16.76 14.14
N PHE A 208 -9.68 -17.48 15.26
CA PHE A 208 -10.27 -17.01 16.52
C PHE A 208 -9.62 -15.73 17.08
N PHE A 209 -8.39 -15.40 16.68
CA PHE A 209 -7.70 -14.20 17.17
C PHE A 209 -7.93 -12.94 16.33
N THR A 210 -8.70 -13.02 15.25
CA THR A 210 -8.95 -11.86 14.36
C THR A 210 -9.55 -10.70 15.15
N ASP A 211 -8.88 -9.55 15.07
CA ASP A 211 -9.21 -8.29 15.76
C ASP A 211 -9.26 -8.35 17.31
N TYR A 212 -8.87 -9.48 17.91
CA TYR A 212 -8.62 -9.56 19.35
C TYR A 212 -7.30 -8.87 19.71
N ASN A 213 -7.29 -8.14 20.84
CA ASN A 213 -6.10 -7.47 21.36
C ASN A 213 -5.10 -8.43 22.03
N VAL A 214 -4.69 -9.46 21.29
CA VAL A 214 -3.67 -10.45 21.67
C VAL A 214 -2.40 -10.17 20.87
N GLY A 215 -1.27 -10.01 21.58
CA GLY A 215 0.04 -9.85 20.94
C GLY A 215 0.36 -8.45 20.37
N ARG A 216 -0.36 -7.40 20.79
CA ARG A 216 -0.29 -6.00 20.28
C ARG A 216 -0.50 -5.94 18.76
N TYR A 217 -1.75 -5.86 18.33
CA TYR A 217 -2.16 -5.73 16.92
C TYR A 217 -1.73 -6.84 15.96
N LYS A 218 -0.96 -7.86 16.38
CA LYS A 218 -0.49 -8.97 15.51
C LYS A 218 -1.60 -9.57 14.64
N TYR A 219 -2.76 -9.80 15.26
CA TYR A 219 -3.94 -10.43 14.67
C TYR A 219 -5.07 -9.43 14.36
N ALA A 220 -4.78 -8.13 14.39
CA ALA A 220 -5.71 -7.13 13.87
C ALA A 220 -5.59 -7.08 12.33
N ARG A 221 -6.72 -6.93 11.64
CA ARG A 221 -6.74 -6.62 10.20
C ARG A 221 -6.25 -5.18 9.99
N PRO A 222 -5.43 -4.88 8.96
CA PRO A 222 -5.00 -3.52 8.68
C PRO A 222 -6.20 -2.64 8.35
N LYS A 223 -6.32 -1.47 9.00
CA LYS A 223 -7.34 -0.45 8.69
C LYS A 223 -6.95 0.99 9.03
N TYR A 224 -5.67 1.24 9.28
CA TYR A 224 -5.12 2.56 9.62
C TYR A 224 -4.09 2.97 8.59
N VAL A 225 -3.97 4.27 8.31
CA VAL A 225 -2.96 4.80 7.37
C VAL A 225 -1.54 4.47 7.87
N ASN A 226 -0.70 4.00 6.94
CA ASN A 226 0.74 4.03 7.07
C ASN A 226 1.29 5.07 6.07
N SER A 227 2.05 6.06 6.54
CA SER A 227 2.51 7.16 5.67
C SER A 227 3.61 6.76 4.68
N GLY A 228 4.16 5.54 4.75
CA GLY A 228 5.35 5.19 4.00
C GLY A 228 5.15 4.87 2.52
N SER A 229 3.91 4.72 2.05
CA SER A 229 3.65 4.50 0.62
C SER A 229 2.28 5.02 0.20
N PHE A 230 2.25 5.72 -0.94
CA PHE A 230 1.04 6.19 -1.59
C PHE A 230 1.17 6.04 -3.10
N MET A 231 0.09 5.67 -3.78
CA MET A 231 0.04 5.64 -5.25
C MET A 231 -1.29 6.20 -5.75
N GLY A 232 -1.25 7.09 -6.73
CA GLY A 232 -2.46 7.70 -7.30
C GLY A 232 -2.17 8.63 -8.49
N PRO A 233 -3.21 9.25 -9.06
CA PRO A 233 -3.06 10.26 -10.10
C PRO A 233 -2.34 11.51 -9.56
N ALA A 234 -1.46 12.12 -10.36
CA ALA A 234 -0.69 13.29 -9.96
C ALA A 234 -1.57 14.45 -9.46
N GLY A 235 -2.71 14.69 -10.11
CA GLY A 235 -3.67 15.73 -9.73
C GLY A 235 -4.36 15.49 -8.39
N ASP A 236 -4.74 14.25 -8.11
CA ASP A 236 -5.38 13.85 -6.85
C ASP A 236 -4.35 13.84 -5.71
N MET A 237 -3.18 13.25 -5.96
CA MET A 237 -2.04 13.27 -5.05
C MET A 237 -1.65 14.71 -4.66
N ARG A 238 -1.62 15.65 -5.62
CA ARG A 238 -1.34 17.07 -5.36
C ARG A 238 -2.38 17.68 -4.42
N ARG A 239 -3.68 17.44 -4.62
CA ARG A 239 -4.74 17.97 -3.74
C ARG A 239 -4.66 17.39 -2.33
N TYR A 240 -4.46 16.07 -2.21
CA TYR A 240 -4.33 15.41 -0.91
C TYR A 240 -3.10 15.91 -0.13
N PHE A 241 -1.93 15.96 -0.78
CA PHE A 241 -0.70 16.46 -0.15
C PHE A 241 -0.79 17.95 0.20
N GLN A 242 -1.54 18.76 -0.57
CA GLN A 242 -1.85 20.14 -0.19
C GLN A 242 -2.66 20.20 1.11
N ARG A 243 -3.78 19.46 1.22
CA ARG A 243 -4.58 19.42 2.45
C ARG A 243 -3.76 18.94 3.66
N VAL A 244 -2.90 17.93 3.49
CA VAL A 244 -1.99 17.44 4.53
C VAL A 244 -0.95 18.50 4.92
N LYS A 245 -0.44 19.27 3.95
CA LYS A 245 0.46 20.41 4.22
C LYS A 245 -0.25 21.54 4.97
N ASP A 246 -1.48 21.88 4.58
CA ASP A 246 -2.28 22.91 5.24
C ASP A 246 -2.61 22.52 6.69
N ARG A 247 -2.91 21.23 6.92
CA ARG A 247 -3.07 20.67 8.28
C ARG A 247 -1.77 20.76 9.08
N MET A 248 -0.66 20.29 8.51
CA MET A 248 0.66 20.36 9.14
C MET A 248 1.00 21.80 9.55
N ASP A 249 0.83 22.77 8.66
CA ASP A 249 1.14 24.19 8.94
C ASP A 249 0.28 24.77 10.07
N LYS A 250 -0.99 24.35 10.18
CA LYS A 250 -1.86 24.70 11.30
C LYS A 250 -1.37 24.06 12.61
N ASP A 251 -1.13 22.76 12.62
CA ASP A 251 -0.75 22.01 13.82
C ASP A 251 0.59 22.53 14.38
N LEU A 252 1.50 22.96 13.51
CA LEU A 252 2.77 23.60 13.86
C LEU A 252 2.63 24.96 14.56
N LEU A 253 1.49 25.66 14.45
CA LEU A 253 1.16 26.84 15.26
C LEU A 253 0.71 26.45 16.69
N GLU A 254 0.27 25.21 16.89
CA GLU A 254 -0.20 24.68 18.18
C GLU A 254 0.90 23.92 18.95
N VAL A 255 1.97 23.50 18.26
CA VAL A 255 3.15 22.83 18.82
C VAL A 255 3.80 23.65 19.94
N ARG A 256 4.00 23.00 21.10
CA ARG A 256 4.68 23.60 22.27
C ARG A 256 6.08 23.03 22.50
N SER A 257 6.38 21.89 21.89
CA SER A 257 7.71 21.26 21.87
C SER A 257 7.89 20.41 20.61
N ASN A 258 9.12 20.27 20.13
CA ASN A 258 9.43 19.46 18.94
C ASN A 258 9.07 17.96 19.11
N GLU A 259 8.63 17.49 20.29
CA GLU A 259 8.14 16.14 20.53
C GLU A 259 6.63 15.97 20.30
N ASP A 260 5.90 17.04 20.01
CA ASP A 260 4.44 17.01 19.87
C ASP A 260 3.99 16.74 18.42
N LEU A 261 4.78 17.13 17.42
CA LEU A 261 4.57 16.85 15.99
C LEU A 261 5.90 16.50 15.27
N ALA A 262 6.40 15.28 15.51
CA ALA A 262 7.67 14.78 14.95
C ALA A 262 7.51 13.53 14.05
N GLY A 263 6.28 13.27 13.60
CA GLY A 263 5.95 12.25 12.59
C GLY A 263 4.93 12.79 11.61
N ASP A 264 4.96 12.31 10.38
CA ASP A 264 4.00 12.66 9.32
C ASP A 264 2.70 11.83 9.38
N GLN A 265 2.77 10.64 9.98
CA GLN A 265 1.70 9.65 9.93
C GLN A 265 0.40 10.07 10.61
N GLY A 266 0.44 10.87 11.68
CA GLY A 266 -0.78 11.33 12.35
C GLY A 266 -1.53 12.35 11.50
N ILE A 267 -0.80 13.30 10.92
CA ILE A 267 -1.32 14.30 9.98
C ILE A 267 -2.03 13.63 8.78
N PHE A 268 -1.39 12.64 8.14
CA PHE A 268 -2.01 11.87 7.05
C PHE A 268 -3.23 11.07 7.54
N ALA A 269 -3.18 10.48 8.74
CA ALA A 269 -4.30 9.72 9.30
C ALA A 269 -5.48 10.60 9.72
N GLU A 270 -5.24 11.82 10.18
CA GLU A 270 -6.28 12.79 10.52
C GLU A 270 -7.04 13.22 9.27
N VAL A 271 -6.34 13.64 8.21
CA VAL A 271 -6.99 14.04 6.95
C VAL A 271 -7.77 12.87 6.33
N PHE A 272 -7.25 11.64 6.40
CA PHE A 272 -8.00 10.46 5.98
C PHE A 272 -9.24 10.20 6.85
N GLY A 273 -9.15 10.37 8.18
CA GLY A 273 -10.31 10.23 9.07
C GLY A 273 -11.36 11.32 8.88
N GLU A 274 -10.96 12.55 8.59
CA GLU A 274 -11.87 13.64 8.19
C GLU A 274 -12.63 13.29 6.89
N GLN A 275 -11.95 12.70 5.90
CA GLN A 275 -12.57 12.18 4.68
C GLN A 275 -13.61 11.09 4.99
N GLU A 276 -13.23 10.03 5.70
CA GLU A 276 -14.14 8.90 5.97
C GLU A 276 -15.32 9.30 6.86
N LEU A 277 -15.13 10.21 7.82
CA LEU A 277 -16.23 10.82 8.57
C LEU A 277 -17.17 11.60 7.66
N TRP A 278 -16.66 12.42 6.75
CA TRP A 278 -17.52 13.12 5.78
C TRP A 278 -18.33 12.13 4.93
N ARG A 279 -17.68 11.08 4.40
CA ARG A 279 -18.34 10.02 3.63
C ARG A 279 -19.49 9.38 4.41
N GLN A 280 -19.31 9.08 5.71
CA GLN A 280 -20.36 8.51 6.56
C GLN A 280 -21.60 9.38 6.76
N HIS A 281 -21.49 10.70 6.55
CA HIS A 281 -22.63 11.63 6.61
C HIS A 281 -23.37 11.76 5.27
N ILE A 282 -22.92 11.06 4.22
CA ILE A 282 -23.58 11.00 2.91
C ILE A 282 -24.57 9.83 2.89
N HIS A 283 -25.83 10.09 2.52
CA HIS A 283 -26.87 9.07 2.40
C HIS A 283 -27.50 9.06 1.00
N GLU A 284 -27.99 7.90 0.56
CA GLU A 284 -28.67 7.76 -0.74
C GLU A 284 -29.85 8.75 -0.89
N ASP A 285 -30.60 8.94 0.20
CA ASP A 285 -31.74 9.88 0.27
C ASP A 285 -31.34 11.33 -0.01
N ASP A 286 -30.09 11.75 0.29
CA ASP A 286 -29.60 13.10 -0.02
C ASP A 286 -29.51 13.37 -1.54
N PHE A 287 -29.38 12.30 -2.33
CA PHE A 287 -29.22 12.34 -3.79
C PHE A 287 -30.50 12.00 -4.55
N ALA A 288 -31.60 11.73 -3.85
CA ALA A 288 -32.91 11.47 -4.42
C ALA A 288 -33.72 12.76 -4.62
N HIS A 289 -34.20 13.00 -5.86
CA HIS A 289 -34.97 14.20 -6.26
C HIS A 289 -34.17 15.52 -6.09
N ASP A 290 -34.85 16.67 -6.10
CA ASP A 290 -34.29 17.99 -5.80
C ASP A 290 -34.10 18.17 -4.27
N ASN A 291 -33.36 17.25 -3.62
CA ASN A 291 -33.08 17.30 -2.19
C ASN A 291 -31.85 18.20 -1.89
N PRO A 292 -31.99 19.26 -1.07
CA PRO A 292 -30.88 20.13 -0.67
C PRO A 292 -29.66 19.44 -0.03
N GLY A 293 -29.80 18.18 0.42
CA GLY A 293 -28.68 17.36 0.89
C GLY A 293 -27.57 17.20 -0.16
N LYS A 294 -27.94 17.07 -1.44
CA LYS A 294 -26.99 16.98 -2.55
C LYS A 294 -26.16 18.25 -2.71
N GLU A 295 -26.79 19.42 -2.75
CA GLU A 295 -26.08 20.70 -2.83
C GLU A 295 -25.20 20.93 -1.60
N ALA A 296 -25.67 20.56 -0.40
CA ALA A 296 -24.90 20.65 0.83
C ALA A 296 -23.63 19.79 0.76
N ALA A 297 -23.77 18.50 0.42
CA ALA A 297 -22.64 17.58 0.25
C ALA A 297 -21.62 18.08 -0.77
N LEU A 298 -22.09 18.52 -1.95
CA LEU A 298 -21.22 19.04 -3.01
C LEU A 298 -20.51 20.35 -2.61
N SER A 299 -21.13 21.19 -1.78
CA SER A 299 -20.56 22.49 -1.37
C SER A 299 -19.34 22.36 -0.46
N VAL A 300 -19.19 21.25 0.26
CA VAL A 300 -18.04 20.99 1.17
C VAL A 300 -17.15 19.84 0.67
N ARG A 301 -17.49 19.17 -0.45
CA ARG A 301 -16.73 18.04 -1.00
C ARG A 301 -15.23 18.31 -1.05
N ASP A 302 -14.81 19.45 -1.59
CA ASP A 302 -13.39 19.76 -1.82
C ASP A 302 -12.58 20.05 -0.53
N GLU A 303 -13.25 20.16 0.62
CA GLU A 303 -12.63 20.25 1.95
C GLU A 303 -12.34 18.86 2.58
N PHE A 304 -13.02 17.81 2.12
CA PHE A 304 -12.98 16.49 2.76
C PHE A 304 -12.63 15.32 1.82
N GLU A 305 -13.07 15.34 0.56
CA GLU A 305 -12.89 14.24 -0.39
C GLU A 305 -11.63 14.40 -1.23
N TYR A 306 -10.65 13.52 -0.99
CA TYR A 306 -9.36 13.52 -1.67
C TYR A 306 -9.09 12.22 -2.45
N HIS A 307 -10.12 11.41 -2.65
CA HIS A 307 -10.11 10.11 -3.31
C HIS A 307 -9.19 9.06 -2.65
N VAL A 308 -8.91 9.19 -1.35
CA VAL A 308 -8.01 8.30 -0.63
C VAL A 308 -8.74 7.02 -0.19
N GLY A 309 -8.02 5.90 -0.20
CA GLY A 309 -8.37 4.68 0.50
C GLY A 309 -7.13 3.85 0.80
N LEU A 310 -7.33 2.68 1.43
CA LEU A 310 -6.24 1.88 2.00
C LEU A 310 -6.02 0.58 1.23
N ASP A 311 -4.77 0.15 1.15
CA ASP A 311 -4.38 -1.21 0.76
C ASP A 311 -4.65 -2.20 1.90
N TYR A 312 -5.94 -2.42 2.22
CA TYR A 312 -6.41 -3.30 3.29
C TYR A 312 -5.86 -4.73 3.21
N ALA A 313 -5.67 -5.24 1.99
CA ALA A 313 -5.15 -6.57 1.72
C ALA A 313 -3.60 -6.63 1.68
N GLN A 314 -2.93 -5.47 1.75
CA GLN A 314 -1.48 -5.32 1.67
C GLN A 314 -0.91 -5.98 0.40
N GLU A 315 -1.58 -5.79 -0.73
CA GLU A 315 -1.21 -6.37 -2.04
C GLU A 315 -0.18 -5.51 -2.79
N LEU A 316 -0.17 -4.20 -2.55
CA LEU A 316 0.82 -3.24 -3.06
C LEU A 316 1.90 -2.98 -2.01
N PHE A 317 1.50 -2.65 -0.78
CA PHE A 317 2.39 -2.12 0.25
C PHE A 317 2.25 -2.91 1.56
N TYR A 318 3.35 -3.53 2.00
CA TYR A 318 3.35 -4.37 3.21
C TYR A 318 4.21 -3.79 4.34
N PRO A 319 3.65 -2.92 5.21
CA PRO A 319 4.19 -2.62 6.52
C PRO A 319 4.42 -3.87 7.37
N THR A 320 5.69 -4.12 7.72
CA THR A 320 6.11 -5.29 8.52
C THR A 320 5.87 -5.12 10.02
N CYS A 321 5.70 -3.88 10.52
CA CYS A 321 5.34 -3.59 11.90
C CYS A 321 3.98 -4.22 12.26
N TYR A 322 3.92 -4.98 13.36
CA TYR A 322 2.77 -5.84 13.75
C TYR A 322 2.49 -7.02 12.79
N SER A 323 3.38 -7.27 11.83
CA SER A 323 3.33 -8.40 10.89
C SER A 323 4.64 -9.23 10.93
N GLU A 324 5.43 -9.08 12.00
CA GLU A 324 6.81 -9.57 12.13
C GLU A 324 6.99 -11.08 11.95
N THR A 325 5.93 -11.84 12.23
CA THR A 325 5.90 -13.31 12.22
C THR A 325 4.83 -13.89 11.30
N GLY A 326 4.13 -13.05 10.53
CA GLY A 326 3.08 -13.47 9.60
C GLY A 326 3.62 -13.96 8.25
N GLY A 327 4.73 -13.38 7.79
CA GLY A 327 5.30 -13.66 6.47
C GLY A 327 6.81 -13.88 6.43
N TYR A 328 7.28 -14.50 5.34
CA TYR A 328 8.68 -14.89 5.11
C TYR A 328 8.98 -15.02 3.61
N PHE A 329 10.26 -15.02 3.23
CA PHE A 329 10.71 -15.24 1.85
C PHE A 329 10.71 -16.74 1.47
N VAL A 330 9.95 -17.14 0.46
CA VAL A 330 9.85 -18.51 -0.06
C VAL A 330 9.73 -18.53 -1.57
N SER A 331 10.28 -19.56 -2.22
CA SER A 331 9.93 -19.91 -3.60
C SER A 331 8.50 -20.47 -3.63
N LEU A 332 7.67 -19.98 -4.55
CA LEU A 332 6.26 -20.35 -4.63
C LEU A 332 6.02 -21.74 -5.24
N ASP A 333 7.02 -22.28 -5.95
CA ASP A 333 7.03 -23.65 -6.47
C ASP A 333 7.70 -24.67 -5.50
N ASP A 334 7.94 -24.29 -4.24
CA ASP A 334 8.33 -25.21 -3.16
C ASP A 334 7.21 -25.37 -2.10
N PRO A 335 6.24 -26.28 -2.32
CA PRO A 335 5.20 -26.62 -1.35
C PRO A 335 5.74 -27.09 0.01
N SER A 336 6.96 -27.63 0.07
CA SER A 336 7.55 -28.11 1.33
C SER A 336 8.06 -26.94 2.18
N SER A 337 8.69 -25.94 1.56
CA SER A 337 9.05 -24.68 2.22
C SER A 337 7.80 -23.89 2.60
N ILE A 338 6.81 -23.75 1.69
CA ILE A 338 5.52 -23.11 2.00
C ILE A 338 4.86 -23.75 3.23
N ALA A 339 4.75 -25.08 3.27
CA ALA A 339 4.14 -25.78 4.41
C ALA A 339 4.91 -25.56 5.72
N LYS A 340 6.24 -25.62 5.66
CA LYS A 340 7.13 -25.40 6.80
C LYS A 340 7.06 -23.99 7.36
N GLN A 341 7.00 -22.96 6.51
CA GLN A 341 6.95 -21.57 6.97
C GLN A 341 5.53 -21.16 7.37
N SER A 342 4.48 -21.64 6.68
CA SER A 342 3.07 -21.48 7.09
C SER A 342 2.86 -21.99 8.52
N SER A 343 3.33 -23.22 8.80
CA SER A 343 3.24 -23.83 10.13
C SER A 343 3.92 -22.99 11.22
N LYS A 344 5.11 -22.42 10.95
CA LYS A 344 5.78 -21.49 11.88
C LYS A 344 5.03 -20.17 12.10
N ALA A 345 4.35 -19.66 11.08
CA ALA A 345 3.52 -18.46 11.18
C ALA A 345 2.21 -18.72 11.96
N GLY A 346 1.89 -19.98 12.26
CA GLY A 346 0.66 -20.43 12.92
C GLY A 346 -0.46 -20.79 11.95
N VAL A 347 -0.18 -20.91 10.66
CA VAL A 347 -1.15 -21.23 9.60
C VAL A 347 -1.05 -22.70 9.25
N SER A 348 -2.12 -23.45 9.54
CA SER A 348 -2.26 -24.85 9.16
C SER A 348 -3.72 -25.19 8.80
N PRO A 349 -3.97 -25.89 7.68
CA PRO A 349 -2.99 -26.23 6.64
C PRO A 349 -2.57 -24.98 5.83
N PRO A 350 -1.58 -25.08 4.94
CA PRO A 350 -1.11 -23.95 4.15
C PRO A 350 -2.20 -23.34 3.26
N ARG A 351 -2.17 -22.02 3.12
CA ARG A 351 -3.14 -21.23 2.33
C ARG A 351 -2.61 -20.77 0.98
N ILE A 352 -1.30 -20.81 0.75
CA ILE A 352 -0.68 -20.39 -0.52
C ILE A 352 -0.74 -21.56 -1.51
N GLY A 353 -1.37 -21.33 -2.66
CA GLY A 353 -1.58 -22.33 -3.72
C GLY A 353 -0.46 -22.48 -4.75
N GLY A 354 0.46 -21.51 -4.82
CA GLY A 354 1.48 -21.40 -5.86
C GLY A 354 1.67 -19.95 -6.28
N VAL A 355 2.14 -19.72 -7.51
CA VAL A 355 2.32 -18.37 -8.08
C VAL A 355 0.96 -17.72 -8.40
N PRO A 356 0.66 -16.51 -7.89
CA PRO A 356 -0.50 -15.72 -8.31
C PRO A 356 -0.51 -15.43 -9.82
N ASN A 357 -1.67 -15.48 -10.47
CA ASN A 357 -1.79 -15.37 -11.93
C ASN A 357 -1.19 -14.06 -12.49
N ASP A 358 -1.40 -12.94 -11.79
CA ASP A 358 -0.86 -11.63 -12.14
C ASP A 358 0.68 -11.61 -12.12
N ILE A 359 1.31 -12.41 -11.24
CA ILE A 359 2.75 -12.59 -11.19
C ILE A 359 3.21 -13.59 -12.26
N SER A 360 2.54 -14.73 -12.44
CA SER A 360 2.98 -15.78 -13.38
C SER A 360 2.99 -15.35 -14.85
N VAL A 361 2.16 -14.36 -15.22
CA VAL A 361 2.12 -13.79 -16.58
C VAL A 361 2.98 -12.53 -16.74
N ALA A 362 3.61 -12.04 -15.67
CA ALA A 362 4.55 -10.92 -15.76
C ALA A 362 5.87 -11.36 -16.39
N GLU A 363 6.60 -10.42 -16.99
CA GLU A 363 7.95 -10.66 -17.52
C GLU A 363 8.83 -11.30 -16.43
N ALA A 364 9.51 -12.40 -16.77
CA ALA A 364 10.32 -13.15 -15.81
C ALA A 364 11.50 -12.28 -15.31
N PRO A 365 11.90 -12.43 -14.04
CA PRO A 365 12.99 -11.61 -13.51
C PRO A 365 14.29 -11.95 -14.23
N LEU A 366 15.04 -10.89 -14.57
CA LEU A 366 16.29 -10.98 -15.34
C LEU A 366 16.13 -11.49 -16.78
N ALA A 367 14.91 -11.62 -17.34
CA ALA A 367 14.70 -12.06 -18.73
C ALA A 367 15.46 -11.21 -19.77
N GLN A 368 15.67 -9.92 -19.49
CA GLN A 368 16.44 -8.99 -20.33
C GLN A 368 17.97 -9.18 -20.23
N LEU A 369 18.44 -9.97 -19.27
CA LEU A 369 19.85 -10.30 -19.03
C LEU A 369 20.17 -11.77 -19.32
N ASP A 370 19.17 -12.56 -19.71
CA ASP A 370 19.34 -13.97 -20.05
C ASP A 370 19.92 -14.10 -21.47
N ASP A 371 21.14 -14.63 -21.58
CA ASP A 371 21.82 -14.90 -22.84
C ASP A 371 21.39 -16.25 -23.47
N GLY A 372 20.37 -16.90 -22.88
CA GLY A 372 19.87 -18.21 -23.28
C GLY A 372 20.66 -19.38 -22.69
N SER A 373 21.60 -19.12 -21.77
CA SER A 373 22.32 -20.15 -21.02
C SER A 373 21.56 -20.62 -19.77
N ASN A 374 20.66 -19.79 -19.22
CA ASN A 374 19.65 -20.23 -18.29
C ASN A 374 18.35 -20.48 -19.06
N GLN A 375 17.56 -21.46 -18.65
CA GLN A 375 16.12 -21.40 -18.93
C GLN A 375 15.56 -20.48 -17.85
N GLY A 376 15.32 -19.22 -18.21
CA GLY A 376 14.98 -18.14 -17.29
C GLY A 376 14.04 -18.57 -16.16
N SER A 377 14.51 -18.37 -14.92
CA SER A 377 13.81 -18.76 -13.69
C SER A 377 12.38 -18.24 -13.71
N SER A 378 11.41 -19.12 -13.48
CA SER A 378 10.02 -18.69 -13.36
C SER A 378 9.84 -17.84 -12.11
N TRP A 379 8.75 -17.06 -12.03
CA TRP A 379 8.38 -16.39 -10.78
C TRP A 379 8.12 -17.36 -9.61
N GLY A 380 7.92 -18.66 -9.88
CA GLY A 380 7.79 -19.70 -8.86
C GLY A 380 9.11 -20.11 -8.22
N ASP A 381 10.21 -20.03 -8.95
CA ASP A 381 11.56 -20.30 -8.46
C ASP A 381 12.09 -19.18 -7.55
N VAL A 382 11.63 -17.93 -7.80
CA VAL A 382 12.07 -16.73 -7.08
C VAL A 382 11.61 -16.77 -5.62
N SER A 383 12.54 -16.51 -4.71
CA SER A 383 12.24 -16.37 -3.29
C SER A 383 11.56 -15.02 -3.02
N LEU A 384 10.23 -15.02 -2.92
CA LEU A 384 9.39 -13.85 -2.69
C LEU A 384 8.91 -13.79 -1.24
N TYR A 385 8.80 -12.59 -0.67
CA TYR A 385 8.11 -12.40 0.60
C TYR A 385 6.62 -12.65 0.43
N VAL A 386 6.06 -13.49 1.30
CA VAL A 386 4.63 -13.80 1.34
C VAL A 386 4.14 -13.75 2.77
N ASP A 387 2.96 -13.18 3.02
CA ASP A 387 2.24 -13.36 4.28
C ASP A 387 1.37 -14.62 4.26
N PHE A 388 1.61 -15.54 5.20
CA PHE A 388 0.96 -16.84 5.21
C PHE A 388 -0.52 -16.76 5.63
N TRP A 389 -0.93 -15.68 6.29
CA TRP A 389 -2.32 -15.48 6.74
C TRP A 389 -3.21 -14.93 5.63
N THR A 390 -2.84 -13.81 5.01
CA THR A 390 -3.59 -13.15 3.94
C THR A 390 -3.36 -13.77 2.56
N THR A 391 -2.29 -14.56 2.39
CA THR A 391 -1.76 -15.04 1.09
C THR A 391 -1.23 -13.93 0.17
N SER A 392 -1.04 -12.72 0.71
CA SER A 392 -0.46 -11.61 -0.06
C SER A 392 1.02 -11.85 -0.36
N VAL A 393 1.38 -11.72 -1.63
CA VAL A 393 2.74 -11.61 -2.14
C VAL A 393 2.94 -10.14 -2.55
N PRO A 394 3.26 -9.20 -1.64
CA PRO A 394 3.17 -7.76 -1.89
C PRO A 394 4.13 -7.25 -2.95
N VAL A 395 3.83 -6.11 -3.59
CA VAL A 395 4.75 -5.48 -4.54
C VAL A 395 5.95 -4.84 -3.85
N ALA A 396 5.70 -4.11 -2.77
CA ALA A 396 6.71 -3.43 -1.95
C ALA A 396 6.62 -3.86 -0.48
N ILE A 397 7.77 -4.10 0.14
CA ILE A 397 7.89 -4.51 1.55
C ILE A 397 8.44 -3.32 2.33
N HIS A 398 7.73 -2.88 3.37
CA HIS A 398 8.13 -1.77 4.23
C HIS A 398 8.68 -2.32 5.57
N HIS A 399 10.01 -2.30 5.71
CA HIS A 399 10.84 -2.79 6.81
C HIS A 399 10.83 -1.88 8.05
N ASN A 400 9.64 -1.44 8.45
CA ASN A 400 9.38 -0.62 9.65
C ASN A 400 9.24 -1.41 10.96
N ALA A 401 9.22 -2.74 10.93
CA ALA A 401 9.25 -3.56 12.13
C ALA A 401 10.47 -3.25 13.01
N TRP A 402 10.22 -2.77 14.23
CA TRP A 402 11.27 -2.46 15.23
C TRP A 402 11.49 -3.58 16.24
N ARG A 403 10.59 -4.58 16.27
CA ARG A 403 10.67 -5.75 17.15
C ARG A 403 11.62 -6.81 16.58
N ASP A 404 12.08 -7.71 17.45
CA ASP A 404 12.85 -8.92 17.11
C ASP A 404 14.08 -8.68 16.21
N GLY A 405 14.67 -7.48 16.31
CA GLY A 405 15.81 -7.04 15.50
C GLY A 405 15.48 -6.76 14.03
N LEU A 406 14.20 -6.83 13.61
CA LEU A 406 13.81 -6.76 12.20
C LEU A 406 14.17 -5.44 11.51
N LYS A 407 14.38 -4.36 12.27
CA LYS A 407 14.86 -3.07 11.76
C LYS A 407 16.27 -3.17 11.13
N SER A 408 17.06 -4.20 11.46
CA SER A 408 18.34 -4.46 10.80
C SER A 408 18.23 -5.26 9.51
N ARG A 409 17.02 -5.62 9.07
CA ARG A 409 16.74 -6.22 7.75
C ARG A 409 16.40 -5.17 6.68
N ARG A 410 16.59 -3.88 6.97
CA ARG A 410 16.52 -2.79 5.99
C ARG A 410 17.68 -2.86 5.01
#